data_AF-A0A962RDW6-F1
#
_entry.id   AF-A0A962RDW6-F1
#
_cell.length_a   1.000
_cell.length_b   1.000
_cell.length_c   1.000
_cell.angle_alpha   90.00
_cell.angle_beta   90.00
_cell.angle_gamma   90.00
#
_symmetry.space_group_name_H-M   'P 1'
#
loop_
_entity.id
_entity.type
_entity.pdbx_description
1 polymer ?
#
loop_
_entity_poly.entity_id
_entity_poly.type
_entity_poly.pdbx_seq_one_letter_code
_entity_poly.pdbx_strand_id
1 'polypeptide(L)'
;EAQRIEQARQQAEAATQQAELQRRAAEVARQQAEAARQQAESQRQAAEAAKQQAAQDAQRMQAQREEAAQETARLEAAARQMEVAKRVAEQERQKALDETRKARAEEQRIAERRRVQAQARIAQAAVERLREAEAQREKEEAERRRKEEEQALAQAMREEQAALDRQRQARLAQMTAAYLAQLQSAVETRWVRPIGGNRSLKCKLKVTVDAQNQVVNAEVVESSGSEAFDSSVLSAVYKASPLPRPGDPSLMRRTLIFEFAPRD
;
A
#
# COMPACT_ATOMS: atom_id res chain seq x y z
N GLU A 1 26.91 120.21 130.00
CA GLU A 1 25.73 120.01 129.12
C GLU A 1 26.10 119.71 127.66
N ALA A 2 27.09 120.38 127.06
CA ALA A 2 27.47 120.19 125.65
C ALA A 2 27.84 118.73 125.24
N GLN A 3 28.55 117.97 126.08
CA GLN A 3 29.02 116.61 125.74
C GLN A 3 27.91 115.55 125.59
N ARG A 4 26.76 115.71 126.27
CA ARG A 4 25.65 114.74 126.20
C ARG A 4 24.82 114.88 124.92
N ILE A 5 24.70 116.09 124.39
CA ILE A 5 23.99 116.37 123.14
C ILE A 5 24.77 115.78 121.96
N GLU A 6 26.11 115.83 122.01
CA GLU A 6 26.97 115.28 120.98
C GLU A 6 26.96 113.74 120.95
N GLN A 7 26.98 113.07 122.12
CA GLN A 7 26.82 111.61 122.20
C GLN A 7 25.46 111.12 121.67
N ALA A 8 24.38 111.83 121.96
CA ALA A 8 23.05 111.46 121.47
C ALA A 8 22.95 111.59 119.93
N ARG A 9 23.63 112.59 119.34
CA ARG A 9 23.69 112.79 117.90
C ARG A 9 24.50 111.68 117.21
N GLN A 10 25.62 111.29 117.78
CA GLN A 10 26.44 110.17 117.29
C GLN A 10 25.69 108.82 117.38
N GLN A 11 24.92 108.59 118.43
CA GLN A 11 24.10 107.37 118.55
C GLN A 11 22.94 107.34 117.56
N ALA A 12 22.29 108.49 117.31
CA ALA A 12 21.25 108.61 116.30
C ALA A 12 21.81 108.41 114.88
N GLU A 13 22.99 108.96 114.59
CA GLU A 13 23.71 108.74 113.32
C GLU A 13 24.17 107.29 113.16
N ALA A 14 24.63 106.63 114.23
CA ALA A 14 24.99 105.21 114.18
C ALA A 14 23.77 104.30 113.96
N ALA A 15 22.62 104.64 114.56
CA ALA A 15 21.36 103.91 114.38
C ALA A 15 20.80 104.07 112.95
N THR A 16 20.90 105.27 112.36
CA THR A 16 20.51 105.48 110.95
C THR A 16 21.47 104.78 110.00
N GLN A 17 22.78 104.78 110.26
CA GLN A 17 23.75 104.01 109.48
C GLN A 17 23.50 102.50 109.57
N GLN A 18 23.19 101.96 110.75
CA GLN A 18 22.83 100.55 110.89
C GLN A 18 21.54 100.20 110.14
N ALA A 19 20.51 101.05 110.21
CA ALA A 19 19.26 100.83 109.48
C ALA A 19 19.45 100.91 107.96
N GLU A 20 20.32 101.80 107.46
CA GLU A 20 20.69 101.85 106.03
C GLU A 20 21.46 100.60 105.60
N LEU A 21 22.40 100.11 106.41
CA LEU A 21 23.13 98.87 106.14
C LEU A 21 22.18 97.66 106.10
N GLN A 22 21.20 97.58 107.01
CA GLN A 22 20.20 96.52 107.00
C GLN A 22 19.27 96.60 105.78
N ARG A 23 18.87 97.80 105.35
CA ARG A 23 18.09 97.97 104.11
C ARG A 23 18.88 97.56 102.87
N ARG A 24 20.14 97.98 102.75
CA ARG A 24 21.03 97.57 101.65
C ARG A 24 21.26 96.06 101.66
N ALA A 25 21.46 95.45 102.82
CA ALA A 25 21.60 93.99 102.94
C ALA A 25 20.31 93.25 102.54
N ALA A 26 19.13 93.75 102.92
CA ALA A 26 17.84 93.17 102.53
C ALA A 26 17.56 93.34 101.03
N GLU A 27 17.95 94.46 100.42
CA GLU A 27 17.84 94.69 98.98
C GLU A 27 18.78 93.77 98.19
N VAL A 28 20.03 93.61 98.63
CA VAL A 28 20.98 92.67 98.02
C VAL A 28 20.47 91.22 98.14
N ALA A 29 19.92 90.83 99.29
CA ALA A 29 19.33 89.51 99.46
C ALA A 29 18.11 89.27 98.55
N ARG A 30 17.26 90.29 98.33
CA ARG A 30 16.15 90.22 97.37
C ARG A 30 16.66 90.09 95.93
N GLN A 31 17.64 90.90 95.54
CA GLN A 31 18.25 90.83 94.19
C GLN A 31 18.93 89.48 93.94
N GLN A 32 19.62 88.91 94.93
CA GLN A 32 20.22 87.57 94.83
C GLN A 32 19.16 86.47 94.74
N ALA A 33 18.07 86.56 95.51
CA ALA A 33 16.96 85.60 95.44
C ALA A 33 16.22 85.68 94.10
N GLU A 34 16.05 86.87 93.54
CA GLU A 34 15.43 87.08 92.23
C GLU A 34 16.33 86.59 91.08
N ALA A 35 17.64 86.88 91.15
CA ALA A 35 18.63 86.33 90.21
C ALA A 35 18.70 84.80 90.28
N ALA A 36 18.64 84.21 91.47
CA ALA A 36 18.59 82.75 91.65
C ALA A 36 17.31 82.14 91.06
N ARG A 37 16.16 82.82 91.20
CA ARG A 37 14.89 82.39 90.57
C ARG A 37 14.97 82.48 89.05
N GLN A 38 15.50 83.55 88.48
CA GLN A 38 15.69 83.71 87.03
C GLN A 38 16.68 82.68 86.46
N GLN A 39 17.77 82.36 87.19
CA GLN A 39 18.69 81.30 86.80
C GLN A 39 18.03 79.91 86.86
N ALA A 40 17.24 79.62 87.89
CA ALA A 40 16.52 78.36 87.99
C ALA A 40 15.43 78.22 86.91
N GLU A 41 14.75 79.31 86.56
CA GLU A 41 13.72 79.32 85.52
C GLU A 41 14.32 79.17 84.12
N SER A 42 15.42 79.87 83.81
CA SER A 42 16.16 79.68 82.55
C SER A 42 16.77 78.28 82.42
N GLN A 43 17.28 77.68 83.51
CA GLN A 43 17.73 76.29 83.51
C GLN A 43 16.57 75.31 83.29
N ARG A 44 15.39 75.56 83.85
CA ARG A 44 14.18 74.74 83.60
C ARG A 44 13.74 74.85 82.15
N GLN A 45 13.66 76.06 81.60
CA GLN A 45 13.31 76.28 80.19
C GLN A 45 14.34 75.64 79.25
N ALA A 46 15.63 75.76 79.54
CA ALA A 46 16.70 75.09 78.77
C ALA A 46 16.61 73.56 78.86
N ALA A 47 16.34 73.01 80.05
CA ALA A 47 16.16 71.57 80.23
C ALA A 47 14.89 71.04 79.55
N GLU A 48 13.80 71.81 79.55
CA GLU A 48 12.55 71.46 78.89
C GLU A 48 12.68 71.55 77.35
N ALA A 49 13.33 72.59 76.84
CA ALA A 49 13.68 72.72 75.42
C ALA A 49 14.61 71.58 74.96
N ALA A 50 15.62 71.22 75.76
CA ALA A 50 16.50 70.09 75.46
C ALA A 50 15.75 68.75 75.47
N LYS A 51 14.82 68.55 76.41
CA LYS A 51 13.95 67.36 76.42
C LYS A 51 13.00 67.32 75.21
N GLN A 52 12.44 68.44 74.79
CA GLN A 52 11.58 68.52 73.60
C GLN A 52 12.37 68.24 72.32
N GLN A 53 13.58 68.79 72.17
CA GLN A 53 14.45 68.50 71.02
C GLN A 53 14.86 67.02 71.00
N ALA A 54 15.29 66.46 72.12
CA ALA A 54 15.61 65.03 72.21
C ALA A 54 14.41 64.12 71.89
N ALA A 55 13.20 64.50 72.30
CA ALA A 55 11.98 63.77 71.96
C ALA A 55 11.64 63.87 70.46
N GLN A 56 11.79 65.04 69.84
CA GLN A 56 11.57 65.23 68.40
C GLN A 56 12.59 64.48 67.56
N ASP A 57 13.87 64.49 67.95
CA ASP A 57 14.92 63.76 67.25
C ASP A 57 14.75 62.24 67.39
N ALA A 58 14.33 61.77 68.57
CA ALA A 58 13.97 60.38 68.77
C ALA A 58 12.78 59.96 67.89
N GLN A 59 11.73 60.80 67.79
CA GLN A 59 10.60 60.55 66.90
C GLN A 59 10.99 60.54 65.42
N ARG A 60 11.85 61.48 64.97
CA ARG A 60 12.36 61.52 63.59
C ARG A 60 13.21 60.29 63.26
N MET A 61 14.11 59.89 64.15
CA MET A 61 14.92 58.69 63.97
C MET A 61 14.08 57.42 63.95
N GLN A 62 13.02 57.35 64.76
CA GLN A 62 12.10 56.22 64.75
C GLN A 62 11.26 56.18 63.46
N ALA A 63 10.74 57.31 63.00
CA ALA A 63 10.03 57.41 61.72
C ALA A 63 10.94 57.03 60.53
N GLN A 64 12.18 57.51 60.50
CA GLN A 64 13.15 57.13 59.46
C GLN A 64 13.49 55.63 59.49
N ARG A 65 13.62 55.03 60.68
CA ARG A 65 13.84 53.58 60.82
C ARG A 65 12.62 52.78 60.35
N GLU A 66 11.41 53.24 60.64
CA GLU A 66 10.18 52.59 60.21
C GLU A 66 9.99 52.70 58.68
N GLU A 67 10.25 53.86 58.08
CA GLU A 67 10.22 54.03 56.62
C GLU A 67 11.27 53.17 55.93
N ALA A 68 12.52 53.16 56.43
CA ALA A 68 13.57 52.30 55.89
C ALA A 68 13.22 50.81 56.03
N ALA A 69 12.62 50.39 57.15
CA ALA A 69 12.17 49.01 57.34
C ALA A 69 10.98 48.64 56.43
N GLN A 70 10.07 49.58 56.17
CA GLN A 70 8.97 49.37 55.22
C GLN A 70 9.47 49.31 53.77
N GLU A 71 10.46 50.13 53.41
CA GLU A 71 11.05 50.12 52.07
C GLU A 71 11.81 48.81 51.80
N THR A 72 12.63 48.35 52.74
CA THR A 72 13.30 47.05 52.62
C THR A 72 12.30 45.90 52.56
N ALA A 73 11.25 45.91 53.39
CA ALA A 73 10.19 44.90 53.35
C ALA A 73 9.44 44.90 52.01
N ARG A 74 9.18 46.06 51.41
CA ARG A 74 8.55 46.17 50.07
C ARG A 74 9.47 45.65 48.97
N LEU A 75 10.76 46.00 49.01
CA LEU A 75 11.75 45.51 48.04
C LEU A 75 11.93 43.99 48.13
N GLU A 76 11.99 43.43 49.35
CA GLU A 76 12.04 41.98 49.55
C GLU A 76 10.77 41.28 49.08
N ALA A 77 9.59 41.85 49.36
CA ALA A 77 8.32 41.30 48.88
C ALA A 77 8.25 41.31 47.34
N ALA A 78 8.67 42.40 46.71
CA ALA A 78 8.75 42.50 45.25
C ALA A 78 9.77 41.51 44.65
N ALA A 79 10.94 41.35 45.28
CA ALA A 79 11.95 40.37 44.86
C ALA A 79 11.43 38.93 44.96
N ARG A 80 10.76 38.57 46.07
CA ARG A 80 10.13 37.25 46.25
C ARG A 80 9.03 37.00 45.22
N GLN A 81 8.20 38.00 44.91
CA GLN A 81 7.17 37.88 43.87
C GLN A 81 7.78 37.67 42.47
N MET A 82 8.83 38.43 42.12
CA MET A 82 9.54 38.23 40.85
C MET A 82 10.21 36.85 40.76
N GLU A 83 10.77 36.33 41.85
CA GLU A 83 11.37 35.00 41.86
C GLU A 83 10.31 33.90 41.68
N VAL A 84 9.18 34.00 42.38
CA VAL A 84 8.06 33.06 42.21
C VAL A 84 7.51 33.13 40.78
N ALA A 85 7.32 34.35 40.24
CA ALA A 85 6.87 34.53 38.86
C ALA A 85 7.86 33.92 37.83
N LYS A 86 9.18 34.07 38.05
CA LYS A 86 10.20 33.44 37.21
C LYS A 86 10.15 31.91 37.30
N ARG A 87 10.04 31.33 38.49
CA ARG A 87 9.94 29.87 38.68
C ARG A 87 8.68 29.30 38.02
N VAL A 88 7.55 29.98 38.13
CA VAL A 88 6.30 29.57 37.47
C VAL A 88 6.45 29.66 35.94
N ALA A 89 6.99 30.76 35.42
CA ALA A 89 7.22 30.92 33.98
C ALA A 89 8.20 29.89 33.41
N GLU A 90 9.24 29.52 34.17
CA GLU A 90 10.20 28.49 33.79
C GLU A 90 9.58 27.09 33.82
N GLN A 91 8.78 26.77 34.84
CA GLN A 91 8.03 25.51 34.89
C GLN A 91 7.02 25.39 33.76
N GLU A 92 6.28 26.45 33.45
CA GLU A 92 5.33 26.50 32.33
C GLU A 92 6.07 26.27 30.99
N ARG A 93 7.21 26.95 30.78
CA ARG A 93 8.06 26.73 29.60
C ARG A 93 8.56 25.30 29.51
N GLN A 94 9.01 24.72 30.62
CA GLN A 94 9.53 23.36 30.64
C GLN A 94 8.42 22.34 30.32
N LYS A 95 7.21 22.51 30.89
CA LYS A 95 6.05 21.68 30.57
C LYS A 95 5.65 21.81 29.10
N ALA A 96 5.60 23.02 28.56
CA ALA A 96 5.27 23.25 27.15
C ALA A 96 6.30 22.61 26.20
N LEU A 97 7.60 22.67 26.54
CA LEU A 97 8.66 22.01 25.78
C LEU A 97 8.55 20.49 25.85
N ASP A 98 8.28 19.92 27.03
CA ASP A 98 8.12 18.48 27.20
C ASP A 98 6.86 17.95 26.48
N GLU A 99 5.75 18.67 26.53
CA GLU A 99 4.53 18.34 25.76
C GLU A 99 4.80 18.42 24.25
N THR A 100 5.45 19.47 23.78
CA THR A 100 5.82 19.59 22.35
C THR A 100 6.75 18.47 21.91
N ARG A 101 7.71 18.08 22.77
CA ARG A 101 8.63 16.96 22.49
C ARG A 101 7.89 15.63 22.45
N LYS A 102 6.97 15.39 23.38
CA LYS A 102 6.12 14.18 23.39
C LYS A 102 5.22 14.11 22.17
N ALA A 103 4.54 15.22 21.83
CA ALA A 103 3.68 15.31 20.65
C ALA A 103 4.46 15.03 19.35
N ARG A 104 5.64 15.65 19.17
CA ARG A 104 6.51 15.38 18.01
C ARG A 104 7.00 13.93 17.98
N ALA A 105 7.38 13.35 19.11
CA ALA A 105 7.84 11.96 19.18
C ALA A 105 6.71 10.97 18.84
N GLU A 106 5.49 11.26 19.29
CA GLU A 106 4.31 10.44 18.99
C GLU A 106 3.89 10.56 17.52
N GLU A 107 3.90 11.78 16.96
CA GLU A 107 3.65 12.01 15.53
C GLU A 107 4.69 11.28 14.65
N GLN A 108 5.97 11.33 15.02
CA GLN A 108 7.02 10.57 14.32
C GLN A 108 6.80 9.06 14.39
N ARG A 109 6.43 8.51 15.56
CA ARG A 109 6.11 7.08 15.70
C ARG A 109 4.90 6.67 14.85
N ILE A 110 3.86 7.50 14.80
CA ILE A 110 2.68 7.24 13.97
C ILE A 110 3.05 7.30 12.49
N ALA A 111 3.83 8.31 12.07
CA ALA A 111 4.30 8.44 10.68
C ALA A 111 5.18 7.26 10.26
N GLU A 112 6.11 6.83 11.11
CA GLU A 112 6.97 5.67 10.88
C GLU A 112 6.15 4.38 10.79
N ARG A 113 5.23 4.13 11.74
CA ARG A 113 4.35 2.97 11.71
C ARG A 113 3.50 2.93 10.44
N ARG A 114 2.98 4.08 9.99
CA ARG A 114 2.25 4.19 8.71
C ARG A 114 3.14 3.88 7.51
N ARG A 115 4.38 4.36 7.48
CA ARG A 115 5.35 4.06 6.40
C ARG A 115 5.68 2.57 6.34
N VAL A 116 5.98 1.95 7.49
CA VAL A 116 6.26 0.51 7.58
C VAL A 116 5.04 -0.30 7.15
N GLN A 117 3.83 0.06 7.59
CA GLN A 117 2.61 -0.63 7.20
C GLN A 117 2.29 -0.46 5.70
N ALA A 118 2.54 0.73 5.13
CA ALA A 118 2.38 0.97 3.69
C ALA A 118 3.38 0.14 2.87
N GLN A 119 4.66 0.11 3.28
CA GLN A 119 5.67 -0.74 2.63
C GLN A 119 5.33 -2.23 2.74
N ALA A 120 4.87 -2.69 3.91
CA ALA A 120 4.44 -4.08 4.08
C ALA A 120 3.27 -4.45 3.17
N ARG A 121 2.27 -3.56 3.00
CA ARG A 121 1.17 -3.77 2.05
C ARG A 121 1.65 -3.80 0.60
N ILE A 122 2.57 -2.92 0.21
CA ILE A 122 3.13 -2.91 -1.14
C ILE A 122 3.91 -4.21 -1.40
N ALA A 123 4.74 -4.64 -0.44
CA ALA A 123 5.49 -5.89 -0.55
C ALA A 123 4.55 -7.11 -0.63
N GLN A 124 3.51 -7.18 0.20
CA GLN A 124 2.51 -8.24 0.14
C GLN A 124 1.76 -8.25 -1.20
N ALA A 125 1.32 -7.09 -1.70
CA ALA A 125 0.66 -6.99 -2.99
C ALA A 125 1.58 -7.38 -4.15
N ALA A 126 2.88 -7.09 -4.08
CA ALA A 126 3.85 -7.53 -5.07
C ALA A 126 4.05 -9.04 -5.05
N VAL A 127 4.14 -9.66 -3.87
CA VAL A 127 4.25 -11.12 -3.71
C VAL A 127 3.01 -11.83 -4.24
N GLU A 128 1.81 -11.35 -3.91
CA GLU A 128 0.56 -11.93 -4.41
C GLU A 128 0.45 -11.81 -5.93
N ARG A 129 0.78 -10.65 -6.52
CA ARG A 129 0.81 -10.50 -7.99
C ARG A 129 1.82 -11.44 -8.67
N LEU A 130 2.97 -11.67 -8.05
CA LEU A 130 3.96 -12.62 -8.57
C LEU A 130 3.42 -14.06 -8.53
N ARG A 131 2.77 -14.45 -7.43
CA ARG A 131 2.12 -15.77 -7.30
C ARG A 131 0.98 -15.95 -8.31
N GLU A 132 0.14 -14.94 -8.48
CA GLU A 132 -0.95 -14.96 -9.47
C GLU A 132 -0.39 -15.08 -10.89
N ALA A 133 0.67 -14.32 -11.22
CA ALA A 133 1.32 -14.39 -12.52
C ALA A 133 1.99 -15.75 -12.78
N GLU A 134 2.63 -16.33 -11.76
CA GLU A 134 3.24 -17.67 -11.84
C GLU A 134 2.17 -18.76 -12.01
N ALA A 135 1.11 -18.72 -11.21
CA ALA A 135 -0.02 -19.64 -11.33
C ALA A 135 -0.73 -19.53 -12.68
N GLN A 136 -0.81 -18.32 -13.25
CA GLN A 136 -1.39 -18.12 -14.58
C GLN A 136 -0.48 -18.69 -15.68
N ARG A 137 0.83 -18.49 -15.59
CA ARG A 137 1.81 -19.08 -16.52
C ARG A 137 1.80 -20.60 -16.46
N GLU A 138 1.71 -21.18 -15.26
CA GLU A 138 1.62 -22.64 -15.09
C GLU A 138 0.34 -23.19 -15.70
N LYS A 139 -0.80 -22.51 -15.51
CA LYS A 139 -2.08 -22.88 -16.15
C LYS A 139 -2.00 -22.80 -17.67
N GLU A 140 -1.46 -21.72 -18.22
CA GLU A 140 -1.29 -21.55 -19.67
C GLU A 140 -0.34 -22.59 -20.25
N GLU A 141 0.75 -22.92 -19.57
CA GLU A 141 1.67 -23.97 -20.01
C GLU A 141 1.03 -25.36 -19.92
N ALA A 142 0.29 -25.66 -18.85
CA ALA A 142 -0.44 -26.91 -18.70
C ALA A 142 -1.54 -27.06 -19.76
N GLU A 143 -2.26 -25.99 -20.08
CA GLU A 143 -3.26 -25.98 -21.15
C GLU A 143 -2.61 -26.16 -22.52
N ARG A 144 -1.47 -25.49 -22.77
CA ARG A 144 -0.71 -25.64 -24.01
C ARG A 144 -0.22 -27.08 -24.18
N ARG A 145 0.37 -27.67 -23.13
CA ARG A 145 0.80 -29.08 -23.14
C ARG A 145 -0.37 -30.04 -23.40
N ARG A 146 -1.52 -29.83 -22.74
CA ARG A 146 -2.72 -30.65 -22.99
C ARG A 146 -3.21 -30.54 -24.43
N LYS A 147 -3.23 -29.33 -25.01
CA LYS A 147 -3.61 -29.13 -26.41
C LYS A 147 -2.62 -29.77 -27.37
N GLU A 148 -1.31 -29.68 -27.09
CA GLU A 148 -0.27 -30.33 -27.88
C GLU A 148 -0.41 -31.86 -27.83
N GLU A 149 -0.64 -32.43 -26.64
CA GLU A 149 -0.88 -33.87 -26.46
C GLU A 149 -2.17 -34.34 -27.17
N GLU A 150 -3.26 -33.58 -27.06
CA GLU A 150 -4.52 -33.89 -27.74
C GLU A 150 -4.36 -33.83 -29.27
N GLN A 151 -3.65 -32.82 -29.78
CA GLN A 151 -3.35 -32.70 -31.20
C GLN A 151 -2.46 -33.84 -31.70
N ALA A 152 -1.43 -34.22 -30.94
CA ALA A 152 -0.56 -35.34 -31.27
C ALA A 152 -1.34 -36.67 -31.30
N LEU A 153 -2.21 -36.90 -30.31
CA LEU A 153 -3.08 -38.08 -30.26
C LEU A 153 -4.07 -38.10 -31.43
N ALA A 154 -4.70 -36.96 -31.73
CA ALA A 154 -5.63 -36.85 -32.85
C ALA A 154 -4.93 -37.06 -34.21
N GLN A 155 -3.69 -36.59 -34.37
CA GLN A 155 -2.88 -36.84 -35.56
C GLN A 155 -2.52 -38.33 -35.67
N ALA A 156 -2.04 -38.96 -34.60
CA ALA A 156 -1.73 -40.39 -34.59
C ALA A 156 -2.94 -41.25 -34.96
N MET A 157 -4.13 -40.95 -34.39
CA MET A 157 -5.37 -41.65 -34.71
C MET A 157 -5.78 -41.48 -36.19
N ARG A 158 -5.61 -40.29 -36.76
CA ARG A 158 -5.89 -40.04 -38.19
C ARG A 158 -4.93 -40.79 -39.09
N GLU A 159 -3.65 -40.82 -38.74
CA GLU A 159 -2.63 -41.56 -39.50
C GLU A 159 -2.88 -43.06 -39.47
N GLU A 160 -3.25 -43.62 -38.31
CA GLU A 160 -3.63 -45.02 -38.17
C GLU A 160 -4.87 -45.36 -39.01
N GLN A 161 -5.92 -44.55 -38.92
CA GLN A 161 -7.13 -44.73 -39.74
C GLN A 161 -6.81 -44.67 -41.23
N ALA A 162 -6.01 -43.70 -41.66
CA ALA A 162 -5.59 -43.58 -43.06
C ALA A 162 -4.71 -44.77 -43.51
N ALA A 163 -3.89 -45.33 -42.63
CA ALA A 163 -3.13 -46.54 -42.93
C ALA A 163 -4.03 -47.76 -43.10
N LEU A 164 -5.00 -47.96 -42.19
CA LEU A 164 -5.97 -49.05 -42.27
C LEU A 164 -6.85 -48.95 -43.52
N ASP A 165 -7.30 -47.74 -43.87
CA ASP A 165 -8.09 -47.50 -45.07
C ASP A 165 -7.28 -47.75 -46.35
N ARG A 166 -6.02 -47.32 -46.40
CA ARG A 166 -5.12 -47.65 -47.52
C ARG A 166 -4.91 -49.15 -47.66
N GLN A 167 -4.71 -49.86 -46.55
CA GLN A 167 -4.57 -51.32 -46.57
C GLN A 167 -5.85 -52.00 -47.06
N ARG A 168 -7.02 -51.55 -46.61
CA ARG A 168 -8.32 -52.06 -47.05
C ARG A 168 -8.54 -51.81 -48.54
N GLN A 169 -8.26 -50.59 -49.01
CA GLN A 169 -8.37 -50.23 -50.43
C GLN A 169 -7.41 -51.05 -51.30
N ALA A 170 -6.16 -51.22 -50.88
CA ALA A 170 -5.19 -52.06 -51.59
C ALA A 170 -5.65 -53.52 -51.70
N ARG A 171 -6.19 -54.09 -50.60
CA ARG A 171 -6.75 -55.44 -50.59
C ARG A 171 -7.95 -55.57 -51.52
N LEU A 172 -8.89 -54.62 -51.48
CA LEU A 172 -10.05 -54.60 -52.37
C LEU A 172 -9.65 -54.44 -53.84
N ALA A 173 -8.65 -53.61 -54.14
CA ALA A 173 -8.12 -53.43 -55.49
C ALA A 173 -7.50 -54.73 -56.02
N GLN A 174 -6.71 -55.44 -55.20
CA GLN A 174 -6.16 -56.75 -55.57
C GLN A 174 -7.26 -57.78 -55.84
N MET A 175 -8.27 -57.85 -54.97
CA MET A 175 -9.42 -58.75 -55.15
C MET A 175 -10.24 -58.42 -56.40
N THR A 176 -10.41 -57.12 -56.69
CA THR A 176 -11.08 -56.65 -57.91
C THR A 176 -10.29 -57.02 -59.16
N ALA A 177 -8.98 -56.81 -59.17
CA ALA A 177 -8.11 -57.17 -60.29
C ALA A 177 -8.13 -58.69 -60.54
N ALA A 178 -8.06 -59.50 -59.48
CA ALA A 178 -8.18 -60.95 -59.58
C ALA A 178 -9.53 -61.38 -60.16
N TYR A 179 -10.62 -60.73 -59.73
CA TYR A 179 -11.96 -61.01 -60.26
C TYR A 179 -12.10 -60.65 -61.74
N LEU A 180 -11.60 -59.48 -62.14
CA LEU A 180 -11.60 -59.06 -63.55
C LEU A 180 -10.78 -60.01 -64.43
N ALA A 181 -9.64 -60.51 -63.95
CA ALA A 181 -8.83 -61.49 -64.67
C ALA A 181 -9.57 -62.83 -64.86
N GLN A 182 -10.31 -63.30 -63.84
CA GLN A 182 -11.16 -64.49 -63.95
C GLN A 182 -12.28 -64.29 -64.97
N LEU A 183 -12.92 -63.11 -64.96
CA LEU A 183 -13.98 -62.76 -65.90
C LEU A 183 -13.46 -62.73 -67.34
N GLN A 184 -12.33 -62.07 -67.58
CA GLN A 184 -11.67 -62.02 -68.89
C GLN A 184 -11.34 -63.43 -69.39
N SER A 185 -10.75 -64.27 -68.56
CA SER A 185 -10.40 -65.65 -68.92
C SER A 185 -11.64 -66.52 -69.24
N ALA A 186 -12.73 -66.35 -68.50
CA ALA A 186 -13.98 -67.07 -68.74
C ALA A 186 -14.62 -66.70 -70.08
N VAL A 187 -14.57 -65.43 -70.47
CA VAL A 187 -15.07 -64.94 -71.76
C VAL A 187 -14.14 -65.38 -72.89
N GLU A 188 -12.83 -65.20 -72.72
CA GLU A 188 -11.80 -65.54 -73.70
C GLU A 188 -11.81 -67.02 -74.08
N THR A 189 -11.95 -67.92 -73.11
CA THR A 189 -12.04 -69.38 -73.35
C THR A 189 -13.19 -69.77 -74.30
N ARG A 190 -14.22 -68.92 -74.39
CA ARG A 190 -15.43 -69.18 -75.19
C ARG A 190 -15.57 -68.23 -76.38
N TRP A 191 -14.60 -67.34 -76.54
CA TRP A 191 -14.56 -66.37 -77.62
C TRP A 191 -14.05 -67.00 -78.91
N VAL A 192 -14.76 -66.74 -80.00
CA VAL A 192 -14.40 -67.26 -81.33
C VAL A 192 -13.81 -66.11 -82.14
N ARG A 193 -12.52 -66.22 -82.48
CA ARG A 193 -11.83 -65.15 -83.19
C ARG A 193 -12.44 -64.94 -84.60
N PRO A 194 -12.92 -63.73 -84.93
CA PRO A 194 -13.42 -63.44 -86.27
C PRO A 194 -12.26 -63.37 -87.29
N ILE A 195 -12.52 -63.83 -88.52
CA ILE A 195 -11.55 -63.85 -89.62
C ILE A 195 -11.21 -62.40 -89.99
N GLY A 196 -9.93 -62.02 -89.94
CA GLY A 196 -9.46 -60.65 -90.20
C GLY A 196 -9.42 -59.71 -88.98
N GLY A 197 -9.74 -60.21 -87.77
CA GLY A 197 -9.69 -59.41 -86.54
C GLY A 197 -8.27 -59.09 -86.06
N ASN A 198 -7.97 -57.81 -85.85
CA ASN A 198 -6.69 -57.36 -85.29
C ASN A 198 -6.59 -57.71 -83.79
N ARG A 199 -5.40 -58.12 -83.34
CA ARG A 199 -5.11 -58.55 -81.96
C ARG A 199 -5.13 -57.40 -80.94
N SER A 200 -5.03 -56.16 -81.41
CA SER A 200 -5.01 -54.96 -80.56
C SER A 200 -6.39 -54.35 -80.29
N LEU A 201 -7.47 -55.01 -80.72
CA LEU A 201 -8.83 -54.51 -80.52
C LEU A 201 -9.29 -54.74 -79.09
N LYS A 202 -9.93 -53.72 -78.52
CA LYS A 202 -10.52 -53.73 -77.18
C LYS A 202 -11.92 -53.15 -77.24
N CYS A 203 -12.85 -53.74 -76.49
CA CYS A 203 -14.20 -53.21 -76.35
C CYS A 203 -14.60 -53.16 -74.87
N LYS A 204 -15.34 -52.13 -74.47
CA LYS A 204 -15.91 -52.04 -73.11
C LYS A 204 -17.33 -52.55 -73.14
N LEU A 205 -17.64 -53.51 -72.25
CA LEU A 205 -18.93 -54.18 -72.20
C LEU A 205 -19.60 -53.90 -70.87
N LYS A 206 -20.92 -53.81 -70.89
CA LYS A 206 -21.80 -53.79 -69.73
C LYS A 206 -22.60 -55.06 -69.69
N VAL A 207 -22.37 -55.88 -68.68
CA VAL A 207 -22.99 -57.19 -68.50
C VAL A 207 -23.85 -57.17 -67.25
N THR A 208 -25.12 -57.50 -67.40
CA THR A 208 -26.07 -57.67 -66.29
C THR A 208 -26.20 -59.14 -65.98
N VAL A 209 -25.93 -59.53 -64.73
CA VAL A 209 -25.98 -60.94 -64.29
C VAL A 209 -27.11 -61.19 -63.31
N ASP A 210 -27.60 -62.42 -63.19
CA ASP A 210 -28.60 -62.80 -62.19
C ASP A 210 -28.02 -63.10 -60.79
N ALA A 211 -28.86 -63.50 -59.81
CA ALA A 211 -28.37 -63.85 -58.47
C ALA A 211 -27.52 -65.13 -58.47
N GLN A 212 -27.64 -65.95 -59.52
CA GLN A 212 -26.90 -67.16 -59.79
C GLN A 212 -25.65 -66.90 -60.66
N ASN A 213 -25.41 -65.66 -61.10
CA ASN A 213 -24.38 -65.20 -62.04
C ASN A 213 -24.60 -65.62 -63.50
N GLN A 214 -25.85 -65.90 -63.88
CA GLN A 214 -26.21 -66.09 -65.28
C GLN A 214 -26.27 -64.75 -66.00
N VAL A 215 -25.83 -64.69 -67.25
CA VAL A 215 -25.90 -63.46 -68.04
C VAL A 215 -27.35 -63.21 -68.48
N VAL A 216 -27.93 -62.10 -68.00
CA VAL A 216 -29.28 -61.66 -68.38
C VAL A 216 -29.23 -60.73 -69.59
N ASN A 217 -28.25 -59.82 -69.61
CA ASN A 217 -28.08 -58.86 -70.69
C ASN A 217 -26.60 -58.52 -70.89
N ALA A 218 -26.16 -58.31 -72.13
CA ALA A 218 -24.81 -57.85 -72.44
C ALA A 218 -24.86 -56.80 -73.57
N GLU A 219 -24.26 -55.64 -73.32
CA GLU A 219 -24.26 -54.49 -74.22
C GLU A 219 -22.83 -53.96 -74.39
N VAL A 220 -22.51 -53.45 -75.58
CA VAL A 220 -21.24 -52.75 -75.83
C VAL A 220 -21.41 -51.29 -75.44
N VAL A 221 -20.59 -50.82 -74.51
CA VAL A 221 -20.54 -49.42 -74.07
C VAL A 221 -19.56 -48.62 -74.91
N GLU A 222 -18.44 -49.24 -75.28
CA GLU A 222 -17.39 -48.63 -76.10
C GLU A 222 -16.97 -49.67 -77.15
N SER A 223 -17.27 -49.37 -78.42
CA SER A 223 -16.98 -50.24 -79.55
C SER A 223 -15.47 -50.31 -79.82
N SER A 224 -15.00 -51.48 -80.27
CA SER A 224 -13.62 -51.66 -80.72
C SER A 224 -13.31 -51.03 -82.08
N GLY A 225 -14.32 -50.49 -82.78
CA GLY A 225 -14.21 -50.05 -84.17
C GLY A 225 -14.42 -51.17 -85.20
N SER A 226 -14.73 -52.40 -84.75
CA SER A 226 -15.11 -53.52 -85.62
C SER A 226 -16.36 -54.22 -85.09
N GLU A 227 -17.44 -54.18 -85.86
CA GLU A 227 -18.71 -54.82 -85.49
C GLU A 227 -18.59 -56.35 -85.39
N ALA A 228 -17.79 -56.96 -86.27
CA ALA A 228 -17.52 -58.41 -86.22
C ALA A 228 -16.79 -58.83 -84.93
N PHE A 229 -15.89 -57.98 -84.42
CA PHE A 229 -15.23 -58.19 -83.14
C PHE A 229 -16.22 -58.03 -81.99
N ASP A 230 -16.94 -56.91 -81.94
CA ASP A 230 -17.89 -56.60 -80.86
C ASP A 230 -19.01 -57.67 -80.75
N SER A 231 -19.57 -58.12 -81.88
CA SER A 231 -20.59 -59.17 -81.93
C SER A 231 -20.07 -60.54 -81.48
N SER A 232 -18.82 -60.88 -81.83
CA SER A 232 -18.19 -62.11 -81.37
C SER A 232 -17.94 -62.09 -79.86
N VAL A 233 -17.50 -60.95 -79.32
CA VAL A 233 -17.28 -60.80 -77.87
C VAL A 233 -18.61 -60.86 -77.10
N LEU A 234 -19.68 -60.22 -77.59
CA LEU A 234 -21.02 -60.36 -77.00
C LEU A 234 -21.48 -61.83 -76.95
N SER A 235 -21.29 -62.57 -78.05
CA SER A 235 -21.61 -64.00 -78.12
C SER A 235 -20.81 -64.82 -77.11
N ALA A 236 -19.54 -64.48 -76.90
CA ALA A 236 -18.67 -65.14 -75.93
C ALA A 236 -19.12 -64.90 -74.48
N VAL A 237 -19.58 -63.68 -74.17
CA VAL A 237 -20.11 -63.33 -72.83
C VAL A 237 -21.34 -64.17 -72.51
N TYR A 238 -22.31 -64.30 -73.43
CA TYR A 238 -23.49 -65.15 -73.19
C TYR A 238 -23.11 -66.63 -73.03
N LYS A 239 -22.16 -67.14 -73.83
CA LYS A 239 -21.65 -68.52 -73.68
C LYS A 239 -20.89 -68.74 -72.37
N ALA A 240 -20.31 -67.69 -71.80
CA ALA A 240 -19.59 -67.73 -70.53
C ALA A 240 -20.48 -67.86 -69.30
N SER A 241 -21.80 -67.88 -69.48
CA SER A 241 -22.76 -68.11 -68.41
C SER A 241 -22.64 -69.52 -67.81
N PRO A 242 -22.61 -69.69 -66.47
CA PRO A 242 -22.53 -68.64 -65.45
C PRO A 242 -21.13 -68.03 -65.33
N LEU A 243 -21.09 -66.71 -65.13
CA LEU A 243 -19.83 -65.99 -64.89
C LEU A 243 -19.22 -66.35 -63.53
N PRO A 244 -17.87 -66.26 -63.38
CA PRO A 244 -17.21 -66.52 -62.11
C PRO A 244 -17.74 -65.59 -61.01
N ARG A 245 -17.73 -66.07 -59.77
CA ARG A 245 -18.09 -65.27 -58.59
C ARG A 245 -16.85 -64.62 -57.99
N PRO A 246 -16.91 -63.35 -57.55
CA PRO A 246 -15.82 -62.76 -56.80
C PRO A 246 -15.64 -63.50 -55.48
N GLY A 247 -14.39 -63.62 -55.02
CA GLY A 247 -14.09 -64.24 -53.73
C GLY A 247 -14.54 -63.41 -52.52
N ASP A 248 -14.87 -62.13 -52.72
CA ASP A 248 -15.42 -61.22 -51.71
C ASP A 248 -16.85 -60.79 -52.09
N PRO A 249 -17.87 -61.03 -51.24
CA PRO A 249 -19.25 -60.62 -51.49
C PRO A 249 -19.44 -59.12 -51.74
N SER A 250 -18.58 -58.26 -51.19
CA SER A 250 -18.64 -56.81 -51.40
C SER A 250 -18.37 -56.37 -52.84
N LEU A 251 -17.73 -57.24 -53.63
CA LEU A 251 -17.48 -57.01 -55.06
C LEU A 251 -18.59 -57.55 -55.95
N MET A 252 -19.59 -58.26 -55.40
CA MET A 252 -20.74 -58.73 -56.18
C MET A 252 -21.57 -57.55 -56.64
N ARG A 253 -21.66 -57.38 -57.96
CA ARG A 253 -22.46 -56.33 -58.59
C ARG A 253 -23.40 -56.97 -59.60
N ARG A 254 -24.64 -56.48 -59.65
CA ARG A 254 -25.64 -56.88 -60.65
C ARG A 254 -25.21 -56.51 -62.07
N THR A 255 -24.51 -55.39 -62.19
CA THR A 255 -24.01 -54.83 -63.44
C THR A 255 -22.50 -54.77 -63.38
N LEU A 256 -21.85 -55.47 -64.29
CA LEU A 256 -20.42 -55.55 -64.47
C LEU A 256 -20.03 -54.71 -65.69
N ILE A 257 -19.06 -53.81 -65.54
CA ILE A 257 -18.48 -53.08 -66.66
C ILE A 257 -17.00 -53.43 -66.69
N PHE A 258 -16.54 -54.01 -67.79
CA PHE A 258 -15.15 -54.37 -67.96
C PHE A 258 -14.70 -54.21 -69.41
N GLU A 259 -13.40 -54.01 -69.59
CA GLU A 259 -12.76 -53.98 -70.90
C GLU A 259 -12.32 -55.39 -71.26
N PHE A 260 -12.77 -55.87 -72.43
CA PHE A 260 -12.28 -57.11 -73.01
C PHE A 260 -11.19 -56.79 -74.02
N ALA A 261 -10.00 -57.35 -73.79
CA ALA A 261 -8.89 -57.38 -74.71
C ALA A 261 -8.39 -58.83 -74.80
N PRO A 262 -8.26 -59.41 -76.01
CA PRO A 262 -7.75 -60.77 -76.16
C PRO A 262 -6.27 -60.83 -75.74
N ARG A 263 -5.87 -61.82 -74.94
CA ARG A 263 -4.46 -62.13 -74.72
C ARG A 263 -3.93 -62.86 -75.96
N ASP A 264 -2.61 -62.84 -76.13
CA ASP A 264 -1.88 -63.40 -77.30
C ASP A 264 -2.42 -64.75 -77.80
#